data_AF-A0A8T5SQ50-F1
#
_entry.id   AF-A0A8T5SQ50-F1
#
_cell.length_a   1.000
_cell.length_b   1.000
_cell.length_c   1.000
_cell.angle_alpha   90.00
_cell.angle_beta   90.00
_cell.angle_gamma   90.00
#
_symmetry.space_group_name_H-M   'P 1'
#
loop_
_entity.id
_entity.type
_entity.pdbx_description
1 polymer ?
#
loop_
_entity_poly.entity_id
_entity_poly.type
_entity_poly.pdbx_seq_one_letter_code
_entity_poly.pdbx_strand_id
1 'polypeptide(L)' 'PDDTAEFTYSGPYKNWRALFDGKIDPIKGIMARKFKLDGDMGKVMRYTKAALELVATTRQIPTKFLDE' A
#
# COMPACT_ATOMS: atom_id res chain seq x y z
N PRO A 1 -11.83 7.16 17.07
CA PRO A 1 -11.49 8.11 15.98
C PRO A 1 -12.52 7.94 14.85
N ASP A 2 -13.42 8.91 14.70
CA ASP A 2 -14.48 8.88 13.69
C ASP A 2 -14.01 9.42 12.32
N ASP A 3 -12.69 9.56 12.12
CA ASP A 3 -12.12 9.99 10.85
C ASP A 3 -12.22 8.86 9.81
N THR A 4 -13.20 9.00 8.91
CA THR A 4 -13.29 8.17 7.71
C THR A 4 -12.31 8.68 6.67
N ALA A 5 -11.26 7.90 6.39
CA ALA A 5 -10.31 8.20 5.32
C ALA A 5 -11.00 8.12 3.94
N GLU A 6 -10.71 9.09 3.06
CA GLU A 6 -11.18 9.10 1.66
C GLU A 6 -10.68 7.87 0.88
N PHE A 7 -9.53 7.32 1.28
CA PHE A 7 -8.93 6.14 0.67
C PHE A 7 -8.58 5.10 1.74
N THR A 8 -9.00 3.85 1.53
CA THR A 8 -8.58 2.72 2.35
C THR A 8 -7.85 1.71 1.49
N TYR A 9 -6.58 1.46 1.79
CA TYR A 9 -5.77 0.44 1.13
C TYR A 9 -5.57 -0.74 2.06
N SER A 10 -6.10 -1.90 1.68
CA SER A 10 -6.18 -3.07 2.56
C SER A 10 -5.73 -4.35 1.85
N GLY A 11 -5.22 -5.30 2.63
CA GLY A 11 -4.76 -6.58 2.11
C GLY A 11 -4.17 -7.46 3.20
N PRO A 12 -3.89 -8.75 2.90
CA PRO A 12 -3.30 -9.68 3.86
C PRO A 12 -1.92 -9.23 4.33
N TYR A 13 -1.57 -9.51 5.59
CA TYR A 13 -0.26 -9.20 6.18
C TYR A 13 0.93 -9.66 5.32
N LYS A 14 0.88 -10.89 4.78
CA LYS A 14 1.91 -11.42 3.88
C LYS A 14 2.17 -10.54 2.65
N ASN A 15 1.13 -9.87 2.13
CA ASN A 15 1.26 -8.99 0.98
C ASN A 15 1.88 -7.66 1.41
N TRP A 16 1.54 -7.14 2.60
CA TRP A 16 2.19 -5.97 3.17
C TRP A 16 3.69 -6.18 3.40
N ARG A 17 4.09 -7.34 3.96
CA ARG A 17 5.51 -7.69 4.09
C ARG A 17 6.21 -7.69 2.73
N ALA A 18 5.62 -8.34 1.73
CA ALA A 18 6.16 -8.36 0.37
C ALA A 18 6.18 -6.98 -0.31
N LEU A 19 5.25 -6.08 0.01
CA LEU A 19 5.23 -4.69 -0.45
C LEU A 19 6.42 -3.92 0.13
N PHE A 20 6.67 -4.03 1.43
CA PHE A 20 7.78 -3.36 2.11
C PHE A 20 9.15 -3.98 1.79
N ASP A 21 9.19 -5.25 1.41
CA ASP A 21 10.37 -5.87 0.81
C ASP A 21 10.63 -5.38 -0.63
N GLY A 22 9.68 -4.67 -1.25
CA GLY A 22 9.74 -4.23 -2.65
C GLY A 22 9.46 -5.32 -3.68
N LYS A 23 8.95 -6.47 -3.25
CA LYS A 23 8.57 -7.61 -4.12
C LYS A 23 7.22 -7.37 -4.81
N ILE A 24 6.39 -6.50 -4.25
CA ILE A 24 5.12 -6.06 -4.83
C ILE A 24 5.20 -4.56 -5.06
N ASP A 25 4.78 -4.11 -6.24
CA ASP A 25 4.51 -2.71 -6.51
C ASP A 25 3.08 -2.36 -6.04
N PRO A 26 2.85 -1.24 -5.35
CA PRO A 26 1.55 -0.91 -4.76
C PRO A 26 0.42 -0.84 -5.78
N ILE A 27 0.66 -0.29 -6.97
CA ILE A 27 -0.37 -0.14 -8.01
C ILE A 27 -0.61 -1.47 -8.71
N LYS A 28 0.46 -2.19 -9.07
CA LYS A 28 0.34 -3.55 -9.64
C LYS A 28 -0.32 -4.51 -8.66
N GLY A 29 -0.12 -4.31 -7.36
CA GLY A 29 -0.75 -5.05 -6.28
C GLY A 29 -2.27 -4.93 -6.29
N ILE A 30 -2.80 -3.74 -6.58
CA ILE A 30 -4.25 -3.55 -6.75
C ILE A 30 -4.74 -4.25 -8.02
N MET A 31 -4.07 -4.03 -9.15
CA MET A 31 -4.45 -4.63 -10.44
C MET A 31 -4.46 -6.17 -10.38
N ALA A 32 -3.49 -6.76 -9.67
CA ALA A 32 -3.39 -8.20 -9.45
C ALA A 32 -4.30 -8.72 -8.31
N ARG A 33 -5.19 -7.87 -7.74
CA ARG A 33 -6.09 -8.18 -6.62
C ARG A 33 -5.38 -8.66 -5.35
N LYS A 34 -4.10 -8.34 -5.18
CA LYS A 34 -3.35 -8.59 -3.94
C LYS A 34 -3.72 -7.60 -2.85
N PHE A 35 -4.15 -6.41 -3.26
CA PHE A 35 -4.66 -5.36 -2.38
C PHE A 35 -5.99 -4.85 -2.91
N LYS A 36 -6.83 -4.38 -1.98
CA LYS A 36 -8.08 -3.69 -2.25
C LYS A 36 -7.88 -2.21 -1.92
N LEU A 37 -8.31 -1.35 -2.83
CA LEU A 37 -8.41 0.08 -2.62
C LEU A 37 -9.89 0.45 -2.62
N ASP A 38 -10.36 1.02 -1.52
CA ASP A 38 -11.65 1.71 -1.44
C ASP A 38 -11.39 3.21 -1.60
N GLY A 39 -12.09 3.87 -2.53
CA GLY A 39 -11.90 5.28 -2.92
C GLY A 39 -11.86 5.49 -4.44
N ASP A 40 -11.62 6.72 -4.89
CA ASP A 40 -11.53 7.06 -6.32
C ASP A 40 -10.19 6.59 -6.93
N MET A 41 -10.26 5.50 -7.68
CA MET A 41 -9.10 4.93 -8.38
C MET A 41 -8.51 5.89 -9.43
N GLY A 42 -9.33 6.71 -10.10
CA GLY A 42 -8.84 7.70 -11.06
C GLY A 42 -7.93 8.73 -10.40
N LYS A 43 -8.27 9.17 -9.19
CA LYS A 43 -7.43 10.07 -8.37
C LYS A 43 -6.12 9.38 -7.96
N VAL A 44 -6.16 8.12 -7.51
CA VAL A 44 -4.93 7.37 -7.19
C VAL A 44 -4.02 7.20 -8.41
N MET A 45 -4.58 6.85 -9.57
CA MET A 45 -3.81 6.68 -10.80
C MET A 45 -3.18 8.01 -11.27
N ARG A 46 -3.88 9.13 -11.15
CA ARG A 46 -3.33 10.47 -11.44
C ARG A 46 -2.13 10.81 -10.55
N TYR A 47 -2.15 10.38 -9.29
CA TYR A 47 -1.09 10.63 -8.31
C TYR A 47 -0.21 9.40 -8.03
N THR A 48 -0.06 8.51 -9.02
CA THR A 48 0.71 7.26 -8.89
C THR A 48 2.11 7.46 -8.31
N LYS A 49 2.82 8.53 -8.72
CA LYS A 49 4.16 8.83 -8.17
C LYS A 49 4.14 9.05 -6.67
N ALA A 50 3.16 9.78 -6.14
CA ALA A 50 3.02 10.01 -4.71
C ALA A 50 2.73 8.70 -3.96
N ALA A 51 1.89 7.83 -4.53
CA ALA A 51 1.62 6.51 -3.95
C ALA A 51 2.89 5.62 -3.89
N LEU A 52 3.74 5.69 -4.91
CA LEU A 52 5.04 5.01 -4.91
C LEU A 52 5.99 5.56 -3.84
N GLU A 53 6.09 6.89 -3.72
CA GLU A 53 6.94 7.56 -2.72
C GLU A 53 6.47 7.28 -1.28
N LEU A 54 5.16 7.16 -1.04
CA LEU A 54 4.62 6.76 0.25
C LEU A 54 5.17 5.39 0.65
N VAL A 55 5.10 4.40 -0.25
CA VAL A 55 5.66 3.07 0.03
C VAL A 55 7.18 3.14 0.20
N ALA A 56 7.89 3.85 -0.67
CA ALA A 56 9.34 4.02 -0.54
C ALA A 56 9.74 4.62 0.82
N THR A 57 8.99 5.61 1.30
CA THR A 57 9.18 6.24 2.61
C THR A 57 8.92 5.26 3.75
N THR A 58 7.82 4.50 3.71
CA THR A 58 7.52 3.49 4.75
C THR A 58 8.60 2.44 4.89
N ARG A 59 9.31 2.10 3.79
CA ARG A 59 10.40 1.12 3.78
C ARG A 59 11.68 1.60 4.46
N GLN A 60 11.83 2.91 4.67
CA GLN A 60 12.97 3.48 5.39
C GLN A 60 12.85 3.32 6.91
N ILE A 61 11.66 2.97 7.40
CA ILE A 61 11.42 2.77 8.83
C ILE A 61 11.86 1.36 9.20
N PRO A 62 12.86 1.21 10.11
CA PRO A 62 13.25 -0.09 10.64
C PRO A 62 12.02 -0.74 11.31
N THR A 63 11.47 -1.76 10.66
CA THR A 63 10.24 -2.42 11.10
C THR A 63 10.57 -3.84 11.50
N LYS A 64 10.19 -4.22 12.72
CA LYS A 64 10.22 -5.62 13.15
C LYS A 64 8.90 -6.27 12.83
N PHE A 65 8.95 -7.41 12.18
CA PHE A 65 7.76 -8.17 11.81
C PHE A 65 7.39 -9.16 12.92
N LEU A 66 6.11 -9.51 13.05
CA LEU A 66 5.63 -10.39 14.14
C LEU A 66 6.19 -11.83 14.07
N ASP A 67 6.69 -12.19 12.90
CA ASP A 67 7.25 -13.49 12.55
C ASP A 67 8.80 -13.50 12.53
N GLU A 68 9.45 -12.42 12.99
CA GLU A 68 10.89 -12.35 13.32
C GLU A 68 11.14 -12.52 14.83
#